data_AF-A0A0C2W2T0-F1
#
_entry.id   AF-A0A0C2W2T0-F1
#
_cell.length_a   1.000
_cell.length_b   1.000
_cell.length_c   1.000
_cell.angle_alpha   90.00
_cell.angle_beta   90.00
_cell.angle_gamma   90.00
#
_symmetry.space_group_name_H-M   'P 1'
#
loop_
_entity.id
_entity.type
_entity.pdbx_description
1 polymer ?
#
loop_
_entity_poly.entity_id
_entity_poly.type
_entity_poly.pdbx_seq_one_letter_code
_entity_poly.pdbx_strand_id
1 'polypeptide(L)'
;VPEGFMTHEEDARLWKVCNLINQSAGFVTETRPLKLHCTILNTSHRRPRGNIPFSYSDVLASDVCRNVLVPAPASGVVGTTARVVNFGMHDVGRVELWEMGSLGPNNEYVSCGGIEI
;
A
#
# COMPACT_ATOMS: atom_id res chain seq x y z
N VAL A 1 17.24 13.86 -12.01
CA VAL A 1 16.04 13.23 -11.39
C VAL A 1 15.01 13.18 -12.49
N PRO A 2 14.55 12.00 -12.98
CA PRO A 2 13.62 11.98 -14.09
C PRO A 2 12.21 12.36 -13.62
N GLU A 3 11.56 13.12 -14.48
CA GLU A 3 10.30 13.84 -14.33
C GLU A 3 9.10 12.89 -14.25
N GLY A 4 8.23 13.15 -13.28
CA GLY A 4 7.02 12.38 -13.00
C GLY A 4 6.49 12.72 -11.60
N PHE A 5 6.44 14.02 -11.28
CA PHE A 5 5.85 14.50 -10.04
C PHE A 5 4.33 14.37 -10.17
N MET A 6 3.71 13.54 -9.33
CA MET A 6 2.28 13.63 -9.01
C MET A 6 1.92 15.09 -8.80
N THR A 7 0.93 15.58 -9.54
CA THR A 7 0.49 16.97 -9.37
C THR A 7 -0.34 17.05 -8.09
N HIS A 8 -0.13 18.09 -7.29
CA HIS A 8 -0.92 18.36 -6.08
C HIS A 8 -2.44 18.40 -6.35
N GLU A 9 -2.85 18.59 -7.61
CA GLU A 9 -4.24 18.60 -8.03
C GLU A 9 -4.89 17.21 -8.12
N GLU A 10 -4.19 16.22 -8.68
CA GLU A 10 -4.70 14.84 -8.76
C GLU A 10 -4.85 14.21 -7.38
N ASP A 11 -3.85 14.43 -6.52
CA ASP A 11 -3.90 14.03 -5.10
C ASP A 11 -5.09 14.69 -4.38
N ALA A 12 -5.32 15.97 -4.62
CA ALA A 12 -6.45 16.69 -4.04
C ALA A 12 -7.81 16.17 -4.56
N ARG A 13 -7.89 15.74 -5.83
CA ARG A 13 -9.10 15.13 -6.40
C ARG A 13 -9.38 13.77 -5.77
N LEU A 14 -8.38 12.90 -5.71
CA LEU A 14 -8.51 11.59 -5.06
C LEU A 14 -8.92 11.75 -3.59
N TRP A 15 -8.26 12.68 -2.88
CA TRP A 15 -8.57 12.99 -1.49
C TRP A 15 -10.01 13.44 -1.28
N LYS A 16 -10.57 14.26 -2.18
CA LYS A 16 -11.98 14.67 -2.13
C LYS A 16 -12.93 13.49 -2.28
N VAL A 17 -12.68 12.61 -3.26
CA VAL A 17 -13.50 11.39 -3.46
C VAL A 17 -13.45 10.49 -2.23
N CYS A 18 -12.26 10.23 -1.70
CA CYS A 18 -12.11 9.37 -0.53
C CYS A 18 -12.76 9.98 0.73
N ASN A 19 -12.70 11.29 0.92
CA ASN A 19 -13.39 11.95 2.04
C ASN A 19 -14.91 11.90 1.91
N LEU A 20 -15.44 12.09 0.69
CA LEU A 20 -16.87 11.97 0.44
C LEU A 20 -17.39 10.58 0.86
N ILE A 21 -16.66 9.54 0.49
CA ILE A 21 -16.97 8.15 0.88
C ILE A 21 -16.81 7.96 2.40
N ASN A 22 -15.72 8.44 2.99
CA ASN A 22 -15.43 8.28 4.42
C ASN A 22 -16.47 8.98 5.32
N GLN A 23 -17.09 10.04 4.83
CA GLN A 23 -18.14 10.79 5.54
C GLN A 23 -19.55 10.25 5.26
N SER A 24 -19.68 9.14 4.52
CA SER A 24 -20.99 8.64 4.10
C SER A 24 -21.81 8.07 5.27
N ALA A 25 -22.92 8.75 5.56
CA ALA A 25 -24.13 8.28 6.25
C ALA A 25 -23.95 7.41 7.53
N GLY A 26 -22.81 7.50 8.21
CA GLY A 26 -22.53 6.75 9.45
C GLY A 26 -22.18 5.27 9.24
N PHE A 27 -21.92 4.83 8.01
CA PHE A 27 -21.54 3.43 7.74
C PHE A 27 -20.07 3.13 8.08
N VAL A 28 -19.21 4.14 8.02
CA VAL A 28 -17.80 4.01 8.41
C VAL A 28 -17.65 4.24 9.91
N THR A 29 -17.24 3.20 10.62
CA THR A 29 -17.09 3.21 12.10
C THR A 29 -15.67 3.49 12.57
N GLU A 30 -14.70 3.52 11.65
CA GLU A 30 -13.31 3.86 11.96
C GLU A 30 -13.17 5.33 12.35
N THR A 31 -12.57 5.60 13.49
CA THR A 31 -12.44 6.96 14.06
C THR A 31 -11.09 7.60 13.79
N ARG A 32 -10.10 6.81 13.34
CA ARG A 32 -8.78 7.33 12.98
C ARG A 32 -8.86 8.18 11.71
N PRO A 33 -7.97 9.18 11.57
CA PRO A 33 -7.90 9.97 10.34
C PRO A 33 -7.67 9.09 9.10
N LEU A 34 -8.33 9.45 8.00
CA LEU A 34 -8.16 8.77 6.72
C LEU A 34 -6.68 8.80 6.29
N LYS A 35 -6.13 7.64 5.93
CA LYS A 35 -4.79 7.52 5.36
C LYS A 35 -4.82 6.57 4.17
N LEU A 36 -4.60 7.13 2.98
CA LEU A 36 -4.49 6.34 1.75
C LEU A 36 -3.17 5.58 1.72
N HIS A 37 -3.25 4.29 1.40
CA HIS A 37 -2.09 3.40 1.26
C HIS A 37 -2.47 2.19 0.40
N CYS A 38 -1.47 1.62 -0.29
CA CYS A 38 -1.58 0.32 -0.95
C CYS A 38 -0.88 -0.72 -0.05
N THR A 39 -1.64 -1.66 0.52
CA THR A 39 -1.06 -2.70 1.38
C THR A 39 -0.43 -3.78 0.52
N ILE A 40 0.90 -3.87 0.52
CA ILE A 40 1.65 -4.93 -0.16
C ILE A 40 1.81 -6.16 0.75
N LEU A 41 1.99 -5.92 2.05
CA LEU A 41 2.23 -6.97 3.02
C LEU A 41 1.57 -6.63 4.35
N ASN A 42 0.89 -7.62 4.93
CA ASN A 42 0.23 -7.51 6.24
C ASN A 42 0.72 -8.60 7.18
N THR A 43 1.32 -8.20 8.30
CA THR A 43 1.89 -9.12 9.31
C THR A 43 0.84 -9.76 10.19
N SER A 44 -0.38 -9.22 10.29
CA SER A 44 -1.42 -9.76 11.15
C SER A 44 -1.85 -11.18 10.76
N HIS A 45 -1.65 -11.55 9.50
CA HIS A 45 -1.97 -12.88 8.95
C HIS A 45 -0.82 -13.88 9.04
N ARG A 46 0.36 -13.48 9.57
CA ARG A 46 1.52 -14.37 9.69
C ARG A 46 1.22 -15.55 10.61
N ARG A 47 1.79 -16.70 10.25
CA ARG A 47 1.81 -17.91 11.11
C ARG A 47 3.25 -18.21 11.56
N PRO A 48 3.48 -18.67 12.82
CA PRO A 48 2.49 -18.76 13.90
C PRO A 48 1.95 -17.38 14.30
N ARG A 49 0.70 -17.33 14.76
CA ARG A 49 0.06 -16.06 15.14
C ARG A 49 0.78 -15.51 16.38
N GLY A 50 1.19 -14.26 16.31
CA GLY A 50 1.83 -13.55 17.40
C GLY A 50 2.17 -12.13 16.97
N ASN A 51 2.29 -11.22 17.94
CA ASN A 51 2.76 -9.86 17.67
C ASN A 51 4.29 -9.87 17.51
N ILE A 52 4.76 -10.64 16.52
CA ILE A 52 6.17 -10.78 16.19
C ILE A 52 6.45 -9.72 15.13
N PRO A 53 7.10 -8.60 15.48
CA PRO A 53 7.50 -7.61 14.49
C PRO A 53 8.43 -8.27 13.48
N PHE A 54 8.52 -7.68 12.28
CA PHE A 54 9.65 -8.01 11.42
C PHE A 54 10.94 -7.66 12.16
N SER A 55 11.79 -8.65 12.38
CA SER A 55 13.18 -8.39 12.69
C SER A 55 13.76 -7.74 11.45
N TYR A 56 13.98 -6.43 11.53
CA TYR A 56 14.64 -5.68 10.46
C TYR A 56 15.98 -6.33 10.11
N SER A 57 16.71 -6.83 11.12
CA SER A 57 17.95 -7.58 10.97
C SER A 57 17.77 -8.88 10.17
N ASP A 58 16.70 -9.64 10.41
CA ASP A 58 16.44 -10.90 9.70
C ASP A 58 16.07 -10.64 8.23
N VAL A 59 15.31 -9.56 7.98
CA VAL A 59 14.98 -9.14 6.61
C VAL A 59 16.27 -8.79 5.87
N LEU A 60 17.14 -7.96 6.47
CA LEU A 60 18.44 -7.60 5.88
C LEU A 60 19.35 -8.82 5.66
N ALA A 61 19.33 -9.78 6.57
CA ALA A 61 20.12 -11.01 6.48
C ALA A 61 19.55 -12.04 5.48
N SER A 62 18.29 -11.88 5.06
CA SER A 62 17.63 -12.82 4.14
C SER A 62 18.24 -12.77 2.73
N ASP A 63 18.24 -13.91 2.04
CA ASP A 63 18.72 -13.99 0.65
C ASP A 63 17.92 -13.09 -0.31
N VAL A 64 16.67 -12.77 0.03
CA VAL A 64 15.81 -11.85 -0.73
C VAL A 64 16.38 -10.44 -0.70
N CYS A 65 16.90 -10.00 0.46
CA CYS A 65 17.49 -8.67 0.58
C CYS A 65 18.73 -8.49 -0.31
N ARG A 66 19.48 -9.56 -0.61
CA ARG A 66 20.61 -9.47 -1.56
C ARG A 66 20.18 -9.05 -2.96
N ASN A 67 18.96 -9.39 -3.37
CA ASN A 67 18.40 -9.03 -4.67
C ASN A 67 17.70 -7.66 -4.67
N VAL A 68 17.21 -7.22 -3.51
CA VAL A 68 16.43 -5.98 -3.33
C VAL A 68 17.28 -4.81 -2.87
N LEU A 69 18.44 -5.04 -2.25
CA LEU A 69 19.35 -3.99 -1.80
C LEU A 69 20.36 -3.64 -2.91
N VAL A 70 20.65 -2.35 -3.10
CA VAL A 70 21.73 -1.89 -3.99
C VAL A 70 22.91 -1.45 -3.13
N PRO A 71 24.16 -1.69 -3.57
CA PRO A 71 25.32 -1.02 -2.98
C PRO A 71 25.10 0.50 -2.99
N ALA A 72 25.24 1.15 -1.83
CA ALA A 72 25.17 2.61 -1.77
C ALA A 72 26.27 3.22 -2.65
N PRO A 73 26.00 4.36 -3.34
CA PRO A 73 27.04 5.08 -4.06
C PRO A 73 28.16 5.48 -3.09
N ALA A 74 29.41 5.40 -3.57
CA ALA A 74 30.64 5.55 -2.80
C ALA A 74 30.72 6.92 -2.09
N SER A 75 30.15 6.99 -0.90
CA SER A 75 30.23 8.15 -0.02
C SER A 75 30.47 7.67 1.42
N GLY A 76 31.56 6.93 1.62
CA GLY A 76 32.18 6.64 2.94
C GLY A 76 31.36 5.87 3.97
N VAL A 77 30.07 5.65 3.76
CA VAL A 77 29.17 4.91 4.65
C VAL A 77 28.94 3.53 4.05
N VAL A 78 29.51 2.50 4.68
CA VAL A 78 29.24 1.10 4.34
C VAL A 78 27.80 0.80 4.76
N GLY A 79 26.88 0.86 3.81
CA GLY A 79 25.48 0.56 4.03
C GLY A 79 24.79 0.15 2.74
N THR A 80 23.92 -0.84 2.81
CA THR A 80 22.97 -1.17 1.74
C THR A 80 21.78 -0.23 1.84
N THR A 81 21.41 0.43 0.74
CA THR A 81 20.18 1.24 0.70
C THR A 81 19.05 0.40 0.13
N ALA A 82 17.85 0.56 0.70
CA ALA A 82 16.64 -0.02 0.12
C ALA A 82 16.48 0.51 -1.31
N ARG A 83 16.19 -0.36 -2.29
CA ARG A 83 15.80 0.09 -3.62
C ARG A 83 14.60 1.00 -3.48
N VAL A 84 14.72 2.20 -4.04
CA VAL A 84 13.53 3.01 -4.32
C VAL A 84 12.73 2.24 -5.37
N VAL A 85 11.62 1.66 -4.95
CA VAL A 85 10.69 0.96 -5.83
C VAL A 85 9.60 1.94 -6.21
N ASN A 86 9.52 2.26 -7.50
CA ASN A 86 8.40 2.98 -8.06
C ASN A 86 7.37 1.96 -8.58
N PHE A 87 6.19 1.94 -7.98
CA PHE A 87 5.07 1.06 -8.39
C PHE A 87 4.27 1.62 -9.58
N GLY A 88 4.70 2.75 -10.13
CA GLY A 88 4.03 3.45 -11.21
C GLY A 88 2.86 4.32 -10.74
N MET A 89 2.24 4.97 -11.71
CA MET A 89 0.98 5.68 -11.55
C MET A 89 -0.12 4.83 -12.18
N HIS A 90 -1.30 4.85 -11.56
CA HIS A 90 -2.44 4.04 -11.98
C HIS A 90 -3.66 4.93 -12.10
N ASP A 91 -4.31 4.90 -13.26
CA ASP A 91 -5.56 5.61 -13.48
C ASP A 91 -6.68 4.96 -12.66
N VAL A 92 -7.48 5.78 -11.98
CA VAL A 92 -8.62 5.33 -11.18
C VAL A 92 -9.89 5.53 -11.98
N GLY A 93 -10.37 4.48 -12.65
CA GLY A 93 -11.61 4.51 -13.44
C GLY A 93 -12.87 4.02 -12.70
N ARG A 94 -12.74 3.47 -11.48
CA ARG A 94 -13.86 2.87 -10.77
C ARG A 94 -13.68 2.89 -9.24
N VAL A 95 -14.79 3.05 -8.51
CA VAL A 95 -14.89 2.74 -7.07
C VAL A 95 -15.86 1.58 -6.86
N GLU A 96 -15.51 0.65 -5.99
CA GLU A 96 -16.30 -0.55 -5.72
C GLU A 96 -16.46 -0.83 -4.24
N LEU A 97 -17.55 -1.51 -3.89
CA LEU A 97 -17.81 -2.07 -2.57
C LEU A 97 -17.47 -3.57 -2.59
N TRP A 98 -16.81 -4.05 -1.54
CA TRP A 98 -16.34 -5.43 -1.47
C TRP A 98 -16.66 -6.05 -0.10
N GLU A 99 -16.98 -7.34 -0.09
CA GLU A 99 -17.24 -8.11 1.12
C GLU A 99 -15.94 -8.61 1.73
N MET A 100 -15.53 -8.06 2.88
CA MET A 100 -14.32 -8.49 3.58
C MET A 100 -14.42 -9.91 4.10
N GLY A 101 -13.37 -10.73 3.90
CA GLY A 101 -13.31 -12.11 4.37
C GLY A 101 -13.92 -13.14 3.42
N SER A 102 -14.53 -12.69 2.33
CA SER A 102 -14.94 -13.53 1.20
C SER A 102 -13.74 -13.91 0.31
N LEU A 103 -13.96 -14.86 -0.60
CA LEU A 103 -12.94 -15.34 -1.52
C LEU A 103 -13.53 -15.56 -2.92
N GLY A 104 -13.16 -14.68 -3.86
CA GLY A 104 -13.47 -14.79 -5.27
C GLY A 104 -12.60 -15.80 -6.01
N PRO A 105 -12.88 -16.05 -7.31
CA PRO A 105 -12.18 -17.05 -8.12
C PRO A 105 -10.66 -16.81 -8.28
N ASN A 106 -10.22 -15.56 -8.17
CA ASN A 106 -8.83 -15.12 -8.30
C ASN A 106 -8.21 -14.69 -6.96
N ASN A 107 -8.77 -15.16 -5.83
CA ASN A 107 -8.33 -14.80 -4.49
C ASN A 107 -8.49 -13.30 -4.16
N GLU A 108 -9.41 -12.63 -4.85
CA GLU A 108 -9.94 -11.31 -4.56
C GLU A 108 -11.07 -11.40 -3.52
N TYR A 109 -11.48 -10.26 -2.95
CA TYR A 109 -12.75 -10.22 -2.21
C TYR A 109 -13.92 -10.37 -3.18
N VAL A 110 -15.14 -10.63 -2.74
CA VAL A 110 -16.31 -10.65 -3.61
C VAL A 110 -16.83 -9.21 -3.77
N SER A 111 -17.02 -8.77 -5.01
CA SER A 111 -17.55 -7.43 -5.33
C SER A 111 -19.07 -7.38 -5.08
N CYS A 112 -19.51 -6.33 -4.40
CA CYS A 112 -20.92 -5.98 -4.20
C CYS A 112 -21.44 -5.00 -5.27
N GLY A 113 -20.61 -4.63 -6.24
CA GLY A 113 -20.89 -3.60 -7.25
C GLY A 113 -20.13 -2.29 -7.02
N GLY A 114 -20.30 -1.33 -7.92
CA GLY A 114 -19.59 -0.05 -7.87
C GLY A 114 -20.00 0.93 -8.95
N ILE A 115 -19.26 2.04 -9.04
CA ILE A 115 -19.49 3.15 -9.98
C ILE A 115 -18.21 3.48 -10.76
N GLU A 116 -18.36 3.84 -12.03
CA GLU A 116 -17.29 4.40 -12.86
C GLU A 116 -17.07 5.88 -12.52
N ILE A 117 -15.84 6.38 -12.73
CA ILE A 117 -15.43 7.76 -12.41
C ILE A 117 -14.70 8.41 -13.59
#